data_AF-Q7M492-F1
#
_entry.id   AF-Q7M492-F1
#
_cell.length_a   1.000
_cell.length_b   1.000
_cell.length_c   1.000
_cell.angle_alpha   90.00
_cell.angle_beta   90.00
_cell.angle_gamma   90.00
#
_symmetry.space_group_name_H-M   'P 1'
#
loop_
_entity.id
_entity.type
_entity.pdbx_description
1 polymer ?
#
loop_
_entity_poly.entity_id
_entity_poly.type
_entity_poly.pdbx_seq_one_letter_code
_entity_poly.pdbx_strand_id
1 'polypeptide(L)' 'QFGTSGIVYPDGINRQLTQAEADNIVLIGPAGVVTKDGKNIQLNDQGVPTHRI' A
#
# COMPACT_ATOMS: atom_id res chain seq x y z
N GLN A 1 -3.43 -6.75 3.46
CA GLN A 1 -3.55 -5.42 4.10
C GLN A 1 -2.31 -4.57 3.85
N PHE A 2 -2.52 -3.32 3.42
CA PHE A 2 -1.49 -2.30 3.24
C PHE A 2 -1.25 -1.56 4.57
N GLY A 3 0.01 -1.44 4.97
CA GLY A 3 0.43 -0.70 6.17
C GLY A 3 1.58 0.26 5.87
N THR A 4 2.01 0.98 6.89
CA THR A 4 3.09 1.99 6.78
C THR A 4 4.45 1.39 6.49
N SER A 5 4.67 0.10 6.77
CA SER A 5 5.97 -0.58 6.58
C SER A 5 5.95 -1.68 5.52
N GLY A 6 4.78 -2.12 5.06
CA GLY A 6 4.68 -3.31 4.23
C GLY A 6 3.25 -3.64 3.82
N ILE A 7 3.14 -4.66 2.97
CA ILE A 7 1.88 -5.21 2.50
C ILE A 7 1.86 -6.70 2.82
N VAL A 8 0.83 -7.14 3.52
CA VAL A 8 0.50 -8.57 3.68
C VAL A 8 -0.47 -8.94 2.57
N TYR A 9 -0.05 -9.76 1.61
CA TYR A 9 -0.94 -10.23 0.55
C TYR A 9 -1.80 -11.42 1.01
N PRO A 10 -2.99 -11.66 0.39
CA PRO A 10 -3.88 -12.76 0.79
C PRO A 10 -3.26 -14.17 0.63
N ASP A 11 -2.24 -14.29 -0.22
CA ASP A 11 -1.45 -15.51 -0.40
C ASP A 11 -0.41 -15.73 0.73
N GLY A 12 -0.38 -14.85 1.73
CA GLY A 12 0.56 -14.91 2.86
C GLY A 12 1.92 -14.31 2.57
N ILE A 13 2.16 -13.78 1.36
CA ILE A 13 3.43 -13.13 1.02
C ILE A 13 3.45 -11.73 1.63
N ASN A 14 4.51 -11.46 2.41
CA ASN A 14 4.80 -10.13 2.92
C ASN A 14 5.77 -9.40 1.99
N ARG A 15 5.37 -8.23 1.49
CA ARG A 15 6.26 -7.29 0.80
C ARG A 15 6.62 -6.18 1.76
N GLN A 16 7.88 -6.13 2.18
CA GLN A 16 8.40 -5.00 2.94
C GLN A 16 8.55 -3.79 2.01
N LEU A 17 8.10 -2.62 2.46
CA LEU A 17 8.39 -1.37 1.76
C LEU A 17 9.84 -0.97 2.01
N THR A 18 10.47 -0.41 0.99
CA THR A 18 11.69 0.37 1.17
C THR A 18 11.39 1.63 2.00
N GLN A 19 12.43 2.22 2.59
CA GLN A 19 12.30 3.49 3.32
C GLN A 19 11.66 4.58 2.45
N ALA A 20 12.10 4.70 1.19
CA ALA A 20 11.58 5.70 0.26
C ALA A 20 10.09 5.48 -0.06
N GLU A 21 9.64 4.23 -0.22
CA GLU A 21 8.22 3.93 -0.46
C GLU A 21 7.37 4.24 0.77
N ALA A 22 7.84 3.87 1.97
CA ALA A 22 7.16 4.18 3.22
C ALA A 22 7.05 5.70 3.43
N ASP A 23 8.15 6.42 3.20
CA ASP A 23 8.19 7.88 3.31
C ASP A 23 7.33 8.56 2.25
N ASN A 24 7.04 7.92 1.12
CA ASN A 24 6.20 8.50 0.08
C ASN A 24 4.69 8.43 0.43
N ILE A 25 4.29 7.73 1.49
CA ILE A 25 2.88 7.65 1.90
C ILE A 25 2.44 8.96 2.57
N VAL A 26 1.28 9.48 2.15
CA VAL A 26 0.60 10.63 2.78
C VAL A 26 -0.56 10.15 3.65
N LEU A 27 -1.41 9.27 3.12
CA LEU A 27 -2.60 8.76 3.78
C LEU A 27 -2.90 7.35 3.31
N ILE A 28 -3.23 6.46 4.25
CA ILE A 28 -3.83 5.14 3.97
C ILE A 28 -5.28 5.22 4.43
N GLY A 29 -6.21 5.11 3.48
CA GLY A 29 -7.64 5.04 3.73
C GLY A 29 -8.22 3.66 3.38
N PRO A 30 -9.50 3.40 3.68
CA PRO A 30 -10.12 2.11 3.43
C PRO A 30 -10.07 1.65 1.96
N ALA A 31 -10.14 2.59 1.01
CA ALA A 31 -10.18 2.31 -0.42
C ALA A 31 -8.86 2.55 -1.16
N GLY A 32 -7.86 3.17 -0.52
CA GLY A 32 -6.70 3.64 -1.26
C GLY A 32 -5.57 4.24 -0.42
N VAL A 33 -4.42 4.44 -1.07
CA VAL A 33 -3.25 5.14 -0.53
C VAL A 33 -2.94 6.35 -1.40
N VAL A 34 -2.79 7.51 -0.76
CA VAL A 34 -2.30 8.74 -1.41
C VAL A 34 -0.81 8.88 -1.16
N THR A 35 -0.04 9.22 -2.18
CA THR A 35 1.42 9.40 -2.09
C THR A 35 1.87 10.83 -2.33
N LYS A 36 3.08 11.19 -1.86
CA LYS A 36 3.65 12.54 -1.98
C LYS A 36 3.95 12.90 -3.44
N ASP A 37 4.29 11.90 -4.26
CA ASP A 37 4.48 12.06 -5.71
C ASP A 37 3.15 12.14 -6.49
N GLY A 38 2.00 12.25 -5.82
CA GLY A 38 0.70 12.51 -6.44
C GLY A 38 0.01 11.29 -7.02
N LYS A 39 0.51 10.07 -6.74
CA LYS A 39 -0.15 8.82 -7.15
C LYS A 39 -1.21 8.40 -6.14
N ASN A 40 -2.22 7.71 -6.66
CA ASN A 40 -3.29 7.10 -5.87
C ASN A 40 -3.27 5.59 -6.12
N ILE A 41 -2.94 4.82 -5.10
CA ILE A 41 -2.97 3.35 -5.14
C ILE A 41 -4.36 2.92 -4.71
N GLN A 42 -5.10 2.23 -5.59
CA GLN A 42 -6.42 1.70 -5.25
C GLN A 42 -6.30 0.37 -4.53
N LEU A 43 -7.00 0.23 -3.40
CA LEU A 43 -7.06 -1.02 -2.64
C LEU A 43 -8.36 -1.77 -2.96
N ASN A 44 -8.31 -3.10 -2.92
CA ASN A 44 -9.49 -3.95 -2.96
C ASN A 44 -10.15 -4.06 -1.56
N ASP A 45 -11.19 -4.86 -1.47
CA ASP A 45 -11.92 -5.19 -0.24
C ASP A 45 -11.05 -5.84 0.86
N GLN A 46 -9.92 -6.45 0.48
CA GLN A 46 -8.92 -7.02 1.40
C GLN A 46 -7.85 -6.00 1.84
N GLY A 47 -8.01 -4.74 1.43
CA GLY A 47 -7.09 -3.65 1.76
C GLY A 47 -5.70 -3.84 1.14
N VAL A 48 -5.58 -4.50 -0.01
CA VAL A 48 -4.32 -4.62 -0.78
C VAL A 48 -4.45 -3.97 -2.15
N PRO A 49 -3.35 -3.56 -2.80
CA PRO A 49 -3.41 -2.96 -4.13
C PRO A 49 -4.16 -3.86 -5.12
N THR A 50 -5.05 -3.26 -5.91
CA THR A 50 -5.80 -3.99 -6.96
C THR A 50 -4.88 -4.63 -8.01
N HIS A 51 -3.70 -4.07 -8.19
CA HIS A 51 -2.60 -4.62 -8.96
C HIS A 51 -1.37 -4.71 -8.06
N ARG A 52 -0.66 -5.84 -8.08
CA ARG A 52 0.60 -5.97 -7.34
C ARG A 52 1.59 -4.88 -7.77
N ILE A 53 2.28 -4.34 -6.78
CA ILE A 53 3.32 -3.31 -6.91
C ILE A 53 4.61 -3.78 -6.25
#